data_AF-A0A926Z6E2-F1
#
_entry.id   AF-A0A926Z6E2-F1
#
_cell.length_a   1.000
_cell.length_b   1.000
_cell.length_c   1.000
_cell.angle_alpha   90.00
_cell.angle_beta   90.00
_cell.angle_gamma   90.00
#
_symmetry.space_group_name_H-M   'P 1'
#
loop_
_entity.id
_entity.type
_entity.pdbx_description
1 polymer ?
#
loop_
_entity_poly.entity_id
_entity_poly.type
_entity_poly.pdbx_seq_one_letter_code
_entity_poly.pdbx_strand_id
1 'polypeptide(L)'
;MKISYSHKFIFPLGFAIACATFSIAVDAVQAIAEGVYWGGGSRYIQIAKRINKGQSADDVRVCYQGFSSNGSMIASLQLTIPRYQTGMDYEVYTIPSVTKEFGVLAIQQFAFSRDKILFGNLVGRMVSKGIEYKLDPNFPTGRSPELQACLNTDQKFLKRIPNGS
;
A
#
# COMPACT_ATOMS: atom_id res chain seq x y z
N MET A 1 4.33 -42.85 78.43
CA MET A 1 5.08 -41.65 77.98
C MET A 1 4.82 -41.50 76.49
N LYS A 2 4.17 -40.40 76.08
CA LYS A 2 3.96 -39.99 74.68
C LYS A 2 5.30 -39.69 74.02
N ILE A 3 5.43 -39.91 72.71
CA ILE A 3 5.84 -38.88 71.73
C ILE A 3 5.24 -39.28 70.37
N SER A 4 4.54 -38.32 69.78
CA SER A 4 3.92 -38.32 68.45
C SER A 4 4.87 -37.65 67.47
N TYR A 5 4.98 -38.15 66.23
CA TYR A 5 5.67 -37.46 65.13
C TYR A 5 4.74 -37.32 63.93
N SER A 6 4.31 -36.08 63.69
CA SER A 6 3.66 -35.63 62.46
C SER A 6 4.65 -35.59 61.30
N HIS A 7 4.36 -36.29 60.20
CA HIS A 7 5.03 -36.05 58.92
C HIS A 7 4.27 -34.99 58.11
N LYS A 8 5.01 -33.92 57.78
CA LYS A 8 4.57 -32.77 57.00
C LYS A 8 4.36 -33.18 55.53
N PHE A 9 3.22 -32.79 54.97
CA PHE A 9 2.92 -32.80 53.54
C PHE A 9 3.88 -31.84 52.81
N ILE A 10 4.56 -32.36 51.78
CA ILE A 10 5.37 -31.59 50.83
C ILE A 10 4.46 -31.24 49.65
N PHE A 11 4.24 -29.94 49.40
CA PHE A 11 3.58 -29.43 48.21
C PHE A 11 4.57 -29.47 47.03
N PRO A 12 4.28 -30.14 45.90
CA PRO A 12 5.01 -29.89 44.68
C PRO A 12 4.51 -28.58 44.04
N LEU A 13 5.42 -27.61 43.92
CA LEU A 13 5.24 -26.40 43.12
C LEU A 13 4.96 -26.80 41.66
N GLY A 14 3.73 -26.56 41.20
CA GLY A 14 3.39 -26.62 39.78
C GLY A 14 3.92 -25.39 39.06
N PHE A 15 4.85 -25.59 38.13
CA PHE A 15 5.31 -24.55 37.20
C PHE A 15 4.18 -24.27 36.18
N ALA A 16 3.51 -23.13 36.32
CA ALA A 16 2.65 -22.61 35.27
C ALA A 16 3.53 -22.04 34.14
N ILE A 17 3.57 -22.73 33.00
CA ILE A 17 4.17 -22.21 31.77
C ILE A 17 3.20 -21.15 31.23
N ALA A 18 3.46 -19.88 31.56
CA ALA A 18 2.82 -18.76 30.91
C ALA A 18 3.27 -18.75 29.44
N CYS A 19 2.41 -19.27 28.56
CA CYS A 19 2.60 -19.16 27.12
C CYS A 19 2.38 -17.69 26.74
N ALA A 20 3.47 -16.91 26.72
CA ALA A 20 3.45 -15.56 26.21
C ALA A 20 3.13 -15.62 24.71
N THR A 21 1.87 -15.37 24.36
CA THR A 21 1.48 -15.14 22.97
C THR A 21 2.08 -13.80 22.56
N PHE A 22 3.28 -13.85 22.00
CA PHE A 22 3.84 -12.75 21.23
C PHE A 22 2.95 -12.56 20.01
N SER A 23 1.96 -11.67 20.13
CA SER A 23 1.32 -11.07 18.97
C SER A 23 2.41 -10.29 18.24
N ILE A 24 3.06 -10.94 17.28
CA ILE A 24 3.92 -10.27 16.31
C ILE A 24 2.95 -9.37 15.56
N ALA A 25 2.93 -8.07 15.91
CA ALA A 25 2.32 -7.06 15.07
C ALA A 25 3.09 -7.12 13.75
N VAL A 26 2.53 -7.85 12.77
CA VAL A 26 2.99 -7.77 11.40
C VAL A 26 2.61 -6.35 10.99
N ASP A 27 3.56 -5.42 11.10
CA ASP A 27 3.43 -4.12 10.46
C ASP A 27 2.97 -4.40 9.04
N ALA A 28 1.80 -3.89 8.68
CA ALA A 28 1.23 -4.05 7.36
C ALA A 28 2.11 -3.26 6.38
N VAL A 29 3.25 -3.85 6.01
CA VAL A 29 4.15 -3.30 5.02
C VAL A 29 3.38 -3.30 3.71
N GLN A 30 2.90 -2.12 3.33
CA GLN A 30 2.20 -1.92 2.08
C GLN A 30 3.13 -2.30 0.92
N ALA A 31 2.62 -3.15 0.02
CA ALA A 31 3.36 -3.54 -1.18
C ALA A 31 3.65 -2.32 -2.06
N ILE A 32 2.67 -1.41 -2.20
CA ILE A 32 2.86 -0.20 -3.01
C ILE A 32 4.03 0.64 -2.46
N ALA A 33 4.94 1.12 -3.29
CA ALA A 33 6.10 1.92 -2.90
C ALA A 33 6.02 3.35 -3.47
N GLU A 34 6.44 4.33 -2.67
CA GLU A 34 6.63 5.70 -3.17
C GLU A 34 7.79 5.73 -4.17
N GLY A 35 7.64 6.54 -5.21
CA GLY A 35 8.66 6.64 -6.24
C GLY A 35 8.11 7.18 -7.55
N VAL A 36 9.01 7.41 -8.49
CA VAL A 36 8.69 7.76 -9.87
C VAL A 36 9.02 6.57 -10.73
N TYR A 37 8.06 6.11 -11.53
CA TYR A 37 8.17 4.92 -12.35
C TYR A 37 8.06 5.32 -13.82
N TRP A 38 8.95 4.81 -14.66
CA TRP A 38 9.00 5.04 -16.11
C TRP A 38 8.40 3.87 -16.88
N GLY A 39 7.46 4.18 -17.79
CA GLY A 39 6.73 3.19 -18.59
C GLY A 39 7.10 3.21 -20.07
N GLY A 40 8.23 3.82 -20.43
CA GLY A 40 8.67 3.98 -21.83
C GLY A 40 8.32 5.33 -22.43
N GLY A 41 9.15 5.81 -23.36
CA GLY A 41 8.99 7.12 -23.99
C GLY A 41 8.94 8.25 -22.97
N SER A 42 7.97 9.16 -23.11
CA SER A 42 7.75 10.28 -22.19
C SER A 42 6.68 9.99 -21.12
N ARG A 43 6.48 8.72 -20.74
CA ARG A 43 5.42 8.30 -19.81
C ARG A 43 5.98 7.98 -18.43
N TYR A 44 5.48 8.68 -17.42
CA TYR A 44 5.89 8.49 -16.03
C TYR A 44 4.67 8.38 -15.11
N ILE A 45 4.84 7.68 -14.00
CA ILE A 45 3.89 7.61 -12.89
C ILE A 45 4.66 7.92 -11.61
N GLN A 46 4.26 8.96 -10.89
CA GLN A 46 4.72 9.21 -9.53
C GLN A 46 3.68 8.72 -8.52
N ILE A 47 4.12 7.91 -7.56
CA ILE A 47 3.33 7.46 -6.42
C ILE A 47 3.85 8.16 -5.17
N ALA A 48 2.93 8.79 -4.43
CA ALA A 48 3.24 9.43 -3.16
C ALA A 48 2.23 9.01 -2.08
N LYS A 49 2.69 9.03 -0.83
CA LYS A 49 1.92 8.61 0.34
C LYS A 49 1.89 9.69 1.41
N ARG A 50 0.82 9.69 2.18
CA ARG A 50 0.69 10.36 3.47
C ARG A 50 0.07 9.38 4.46
N ILE A 51 0.73 9.15 5.58
CA ILE A 51 0.15 8.44 6.72
C ILE A 51 -0.78 9.43 7.43
N ASN A 52 -2.05 9.10 7.59
CA ASN A 52 -2.99 9.97 8.29
C ASN A 52 -2.64 9.98 9.78
N LYS A 53 -2.36 11.18 10.33
CA LYS A 53 -1.99 11.31 11.74
C LYS A 53 -3.18 10.91 12.62
N GLY A 54 -3.00 9.88 13.45
CA GLY A 54 -3.99 9.44 14.44
C GLY A 54 -4.84 8.24 14.03
N GLN A 55 -4.59 7.64 12.87
CA GLN A 55 -5.23 6.39 12.44
C GLN A 55 -4.16 5.30 12.22
N SER A 56 -4.58 4.04 12.28
CA SER A 56 -3.71 2.85 12.14
C SER A 56 -2.77 2.97 10.93
N ALA A 57 -1.66 2.21 10.91
CA ALA A 57 -0.80 2.07 9.73
C ALA A 57 -1.55 1.65 8.45
N ASP A 58 -2.80 1.22 8.59
CA ASP A 58 -3.74 0.88 7.52
C ASP A 58 -4.37 2.10 6.83
N ASP A 59 -4.34 3.30 7.43
CA ASP A 59 -4.95 4.51 6.87
C ASP A 59 -3.91 5.40 6.19
N VAL A 60 -3.43 4.91 5.05
CA VAL A 60 -2.49 5.62 4.19
C VAL A 60 -3.23 6.20 3.01
N ARG A 61 -3.15 7.52 2.88
CA ARG A 61 -3.56 8.23 1.67
C ARG A 61 -2.50 8.02 0.59
N VAL A 62 -2.88 7.37 -0.51
CA VAL A 62 -2.01 7.18 -1.67
C VAL A 62 -2.51 8.04 -2.83
N CYS A 63 -1.62 8.84 -3.40
CA CYS A 63 -1.90 9.65 -4.58
C CYS A 63 -0.95 9.26 -5.71
N TYR A 64 -1.48 9.39 -6.92
CA TYR A 64 -0.78 9.11 -8.16
C TYR A 64 -0.73 10.39 -9.01
N GLN A 65 0.37 10.58 -9.73
CA GLN A 65 0.48 11.54 -10.81
C GLN A 65 1.06 10.86 -12.05
N GLY A 66 0.25 10.75 -13.11
CA GLY A 66 0.69 10.26 -14.41
C GLY A 66 1.09 11.42 -15.31
N PHE A 67 2.22 11.31 -15.99
CA PHE A 67 2.73 12.30 -16.94
C PHE A 67 2.89 11.67 -18.32
N SER A 68 2.54 12.43 -19.36
CA SER A 68 2.74 12.06 -20.76
C SER A 68 2.94 13.32 -21.61
N SER A 69 3.19 13.14 -22.91
CA SER A 69 3.19 14.22 -23.90
C SER A 69 1.85 14.95 -24.02
N ASN A 70 0.77 14.39 -23.47
CA ASN A 70 -0.58 14.94 -23.55
C ASN A 70 -0.97 15.71 -22.27
N GLY A 71 -0.04 15.88 -21.34
CA GLY A 71 -0.28 16.49 -20.04
C GLY A 71 -0.16 15.50 -18.89
N SER A 72 -0.68 15.90 -17.73
CA SER A 72 -0.65 15.11 -16.51
C SER A 72 -2.04 14.88 -15.90
N MET A 73 -2.17 13.77 -15.17
CA MET A 73 -3.36 13.46 -14.38
C MET A 73 -2.93 13.13 -12.95
N ILE A 74 -3.57 13.77 -11.98
CA ILE A 74 -3.37 13.54 -10.56
C ILE A 74 -4.66 12.93 -10.03
N ALA A 75 -4.55 11.82 -9.30
CA ALA A 75 -5.71 11.23 -8.65
C ALA A 75 -5.38 10.55 -7.33
N SER A 76 -6.37 10.51 -6.45
CA SER A 76 -6.34 9.67 -5.27
C SER A 76 -6.57 8.21 -5.62
N LEU A 77 -5.74 7.33 -5.08
CA LEU A 77 -5.87 5.89 -5.26
C LEU A 77 -6.72 5.27 -4.15
N GLN A 78 -7.45 4.22 -4.52
CA GLN A 78 -8.23 3.42 -3.58
C GLN A 78 -7.71 1.99 -3.54
N LEU A 79 -7.26 1.53 -2.37
CA LEU A 79 -6.90 0.12 -2.18
C LEU A 79 -8.14 -0.74 -2.41
N THR A 80 -8.09 -1.59 -3.44
CA THR A 80 -9.21 -2.44 -3.85
C THR A 80 -8.94 -3.90 -3.54
N ILE A 81 -7.68 -4.33 -3.66
CA ILE A 81 -7.24 -5.69 -3.33
C ILE A 81 -6.08 -5.55 -2.36
N PRO A 82 -6.31 -5.77 -1.04
CA PRO A 82 -5.24 -5.80 -0.06
C PRO A 82 -4.33 -7.01 -0.28
N ARG A 83 -3.11 -6.89 0.27
CA ARG A 83 -2.09 -7.93 0.29
C ARG A 83 -2.65 -9.27 0.79
N TYR A 84 -2.23 -10.38 0.18
CA TYR A 84 -2.61 -11.75 0.55
C TYR A 84 -4.08 -12.15 0.36
N GLN A 85 -4.97 -11.24 -0.04
CA GLN A 85 -6.40 -11.58 -0.24
C GLN A 85 -6.63 -12.61 -1.36
N THR A 86 -5.66 -12.78 -2.26
CA THR A 86 -5.72 -13.71 -3.40
C THR A 86 -4.79 -14.91 -3.24
N GLY A 87 -4.17 -15.08 -2.06
CA GLY A 87 -3.09 -16.05 -1.85
C GLY A 87 -1.76 -15.65 -2.50
N MET A 88 -1.69 -14.45 -3.09
CA MET A 88 -0.49 -13.88 -3.69
C MET A 88 -0.12 -12.57 -3.01
N ASP A 89 1.17 -12.26 -3.10
CA ASP A 89 1.77 -11.13 -2.41
C ASP A 89 1.83 -9.86 -3.28
N TYR A 90 0.67 -9.25 -3.50
CA TYR A 90 0.52 -7.97 -4.19
C TYR A 90 -0.65 -7.15 -3.66
N GLU A 91 -0.64 -5.87 -4.00
CA GLU A 91 -1.76 -4.96 -3.79
C GLU A 91 -2.27 -4.41 -5.12
N VAL A 92 -3.56 -4.06 -5.16
CA VAL A 92 -4.17 -3.36 -6.29
C VAL A 92 -4.87 -2.10 -5.81
N TYR A 93 -4.49 -0.99 -6.41
CA TYR A 93 -5.07 0.32 -6.19
C TYR A 93 -5.82 0.77 -7.43
N THR A 94 -7.09 1.14 -7.32
CA THR A 94 -7.89 1.65 -8.44
C THR A 94 -7.91 3.17 -8.46
N ILE A 95 -8.20 3.74 -9.63
CA ILE A 95 -8.46 5.17 -9.82
C ILE A 95 -9.98 5.37 -9.97
N PRO A 96 -10.72 5.72 -8.90
CA PRO A 96 -12.19 5.63 -8.89
C PRO A 96 -12.88 6.53 -9.91
N SER A 97 -12.26 7.68 -10.22
CA SER A 97 -12.88 8.76 -10.98
C SER A 97 -12.77 8.63 -12.51
N VAL A 98 -12.09 7.59 -13.03
CA VAL A 98 -11.89 7.36 -14.49
C VAL A 98 -12.64 6.13 -15.01
N THR A 99 -13.39 5.46 -14.14
CA THR A 99 -13.92 4.10 -14.33
C THR A 99 -14.97 3.95 -15.44
N LYS A 100 -15.68 5.02 -15.81
CA LYS A 100 -16.80 4.94 -16.77
C LYS A 100 -16.38 4.94 -18.25
N GLU A 101 -15.23 5.51 -18.58
CA GLU A 101 -14.83 5.75 -19.98
C GLU A 101 -13.74 4.78 -20.46
N PHE A 102 -12.89 4.30 -19.54
CA PHE A 102 -11.71 3.48 -19.89
C PHE A 102 -11.69 2.11 -19.21
N GLY A 103 -12.74 1.74 -18.48
CA GLY A 103 -12.74 0.62 -17.55
C GLY A 103 -12.09 0.99 -16.22
N VAL A 104 -12.01 0.02 -15.30
CA VAL A 104 -11.45 0.24 -13.96
C VAL A 104 -9.92 0.27 -14.05
N LEU A 105 -9.35 1.46 -14.24
CA LEU A 105 -7.91 1.65 -14.22
C LEU A 105 -7.34 1.37 -12.82
N ALA A 106 -6.24 0.65 -12.79
CA ALA A 106 -5.59 0.22 -11.57
C ALA A 106 -4.06 0.15 -11.71
N ILE A 107 -3.43 0.27 -10.55
CA ILE A 107 -2.01 0.05 -10.32
C ILE A 107 -1.89 -1.21 -9.46
N GLN A 108 -1.13 -2.19 -9.94
CA GLN A 108 -0.79 -3.39 -9.20
C GLN A 108 0.71 -3.38 -8.89
N GLN A 109 1.05 -3.71 -7.65
CA GLN A 109 2.46 -3.86 -7.24
C GLN A 109 2.63 -5.12 -6.40
N PHE A 110 3.57 -5.96 -6.81
CA PHE A 110 3.99 -7.14 -6.05
C PHE A 110 4.98 -6.74 -4.95
N ALA A 111 4.84 -7.30 -3.76
CA ALA A 111 5.73 -6.95 -2.65
C ALA A 111 7.18 -7.38 -2.89
N PHE A 112 7.41 -8.44 -3.68
CA PHE A 112 8.75 -8.90 -4.06
C PHE A 112 9.39 -8.08 -5.20
N SER A 113 8.64 -7.20 -5.86
CA SER A 113 9.15 -6.33 -6.94
C SER A 113 8.67 -4.90 -6.74
N ARG A 114 9.19 -4.28 -5.68
CA ARG A 114 8.88 -2.88 -5.33
C ARG A 114 9.47 -1.85 -6.29
N ASP A 115 10.35 -2.30 -7.17
CA ASP A 115 10.92 -1.53 -8.27
C ASP A 115 10.00 -1.48 -9.49
N LYS A 116 8.85 -2.18 -9.48
CA LYS A 116 7.95 -2.23 -10.63
C LYS A 116 6.50 -2.07 -10.22
N ILE A 117 5.73 -1.45 -11.10
CA ILE A 117 4.27 -1.42 -11.04
C ILE A 117 3.68 -1.83 -12.39
N LEU A 118 2.51 -2.45 -12.36
CA LEU A 118 1.69 -2.68 -13.54
C LEU A 118 0.55 -1.66 -13.54
N PHE A 119 0.39 -0.92 -14.64
CA PHE A 119 -0.70 0.04 -14.81
C PHE A 119 -1.59 -0.37 -15.97
N GLY A 120 -2.90 -0.49 -15.74
CA GLY A 120 -3.84 -0.88 -16.78
C GLY A 120 -5.24 -1.16 -16.24
N ASN A 121 -6.02 -1.95 -16.97
CA ASN A 121 -7.37 -2.30 -16.57
C ASN A 121 -7.39 -3.45 -15.57
N LEU A 122 -8.10 -3.27 -14.46
CA LEU A 122 -8.42 -4.32 -13.51
C LEU A 122 -9.49 -5.24 -14.10
N VAL A 123 -9.15 -6.52 -14.28
CA VAL A 123 -10.08 -7.56 -14.73
C VAL A 123 -10.06 -8.69 -13.70
N GLY A 124 -11.19 -8.94 -13.06
CA GLY A 124 -11.26 -9.85 -11.91
C GLY A 124 -10.45 -9.29 -10.73
N ARG A 125 -9.32 -9.93 -10.42
CA ARG A 125 -8.48 -9.58 -9.26
C ARG A 125 -7.05 -9.11 -9.60
N MET A 126 -6.77 -8.83 -10.87
CA MET A 126 -5.45 -8.41 -11.34
C MET A 126 -5.55 -7.41 -12.47
N VAL A 127 -4.48 -6.64 -12.66
CA VAL A 127 -4.30 -5.81 -13.86
C VAL A 127 -4.04 -6.72 -15.05
N SER A 128 -4.94 -6.69 -16.04
CA SER A 128 -4.83 -7.45 -17.28
C SER A 128 -4.30 -6.56 -18.40
N LYS A 129 -3.32 -7.08 -19.17
CA LYS A 129 -2.67 -6.36 -20.28
C LYS A 129 -2.11 -4.98 -19.85
N GLY A 130 -1.68 -4.85 -18.59
CA GLY A 130 -1.08 -3.64 -18.07
C GLY A 130 0.30 -3.37 -18.67
N ILE A 131 0.68 -2.10 -18.66
CA ILE A 131 2.04 -1.66 -19.00
C ILE A 131 2.88 -1.73 -17.72
N GLU A 132 4.05 -2.33 -17.80
CA GLU A 132 5.04 -2.32 -16.73
C GLU A 132 5.73 -0.96 -16.69
N TYR A 133 5.75 -0.33 -15.51
CA TYR A 133 6.57 0.82 -15.21
C TYR A 133 7.64 0.43 -14.21
N LYS A 134 8.87 0.88 -14.42
CA LYS A 134 10.03 0.59 -13.59
C LYS A 134 10.46 1.82 -12.81
N LEU A 135 10.83 1.66 -11.55
CA LEU A 135 11.32 2.72 -10.71
C LEU A 135 12.52 3.40 -11.37
N ASP A 136 12.43 4.72 -11.52
CA ASP A 136 13.52 5.56 -12.00
C ASP A 136 14.18 6.23 -10.80
N PRO A 137 15.34 5.72 -10.33
CA PRO A 137 16.02 6.25 -9.15
C PRO A 137 16.64 7.63 -9.40
N ASN A 138 16.78 8.04 -10.66
CA ASN A 138 17.41 9.29 -11.06
C ASN A 138 16.40 10.43 -11.22
N PHE A 139 15.09 10.12 -11.22
CA PHE A 139 14.06 11.13 -11.34
C PHE A 139 13.85 11.82 -9.98
N PRO A 140 13.86 13.16 -9.92
CA PRO A 140 13.66 13.88 -8.66
C PRO A 140 12.31 13.53 -8.05
N THR A 141 12.32 13.10 -6.79
CA THR A 141 11.12 12.71 -6.02
C THR A 141 10.29 13.90 -5.54
N GLY A 142 10.58 15.11 -6.05
CA GLY A 142 9.82 16.32 -5.76
C GLY A 142 8.34 16.13 -6.07
N ARG A 143 7.49 16.58 -5.14
CA ARG A 143 6.03 16.51 -5.31
C ARG A 143 5.55 17.79 -5.97
N SER A 144 4.78 17.67 -7.04
CA SER A 144 4.09 18.83 -7.60
C SER A 144 3.12 19.44 -6.58
N PRO A 145 2.78 20.74 -6.67
CA PRO A 145 1.76 21.35 -5.83
C PRO A 145 0.42 20.60 -5.87
N GLU A 146 0.05 20.06 -7.04
CA GLU A 146 -1.16 19.26 -7.21
C GLU A 146 -1.10 17.91 -6.54
N LEU A 147 0.05 17.23 -6.63
CA LEU A 147 0.25 15.97 -5.92
C LEU A 147 0.21 16.21 -4.40
N GLN A 148 0.79 17.30 -3.92
CA GLN A 148 0.70 17.69 -2.51
C GLN A 148 -0.74 18.04 -2.10
N ALA A 149 -1.50 18.73 -2.95
CA ALA A 149 -2.92 19.00 -2.72
C ALA A 149 -3.75 17.71 -2.63
N CYS A 150 -3.49 16.72 -3.49
CA CYS A 150 -4.11 15.40 -3.42
C CYS A 150 -3.83 14.68 -2.10
N LEU A 151 -2.58 14.76 -1.64
CA LEU A 151 -2.15 14.17 -0.37
C LEU A 151 -2.75 14.88 0.84
N ASN A 152 -3.01 16.18 0.76
CA ASN A 152 -3.51 16.97 1.87
C ASN A 152 -5.03 16.82 2.10
N THR A 153 -5.78 16.23 1.16
CA THR A 153 -7.23 16.00 1.29
C THR A 153 -7.58 14.53 1.49
N ASP A 154 -8.61 14.27 2.29
CA ASP A 154 -9.17 12.94 2.49
C ASP A 154 -10.25 12.59 1.45
N GLN A 155 -10.78 13.61 0.76
CA GLN A 155 -11.80 13.43 -0.27
C GLN A 155 -11.22 12.76 -1.52
N LYS A 156 -12.08 12.17 -2.36
CA LYS A 156 -11.65 11.70 -3.69
C LYS A 156 -11.06 12.88 -4.48
N PHE A 157 -9.91 12.67 -5.09
CA PHE A 157 -9.20 13.69 -5.86
C PHE A 157 -9.03 13.24 -7.30
N LEU A 158 -9.32 14.12 -8.25
CA LEU A 158 -8.99 13.96 -9.66
C LEU A 158 -8.74 15.35 -10.26
N LYS A 159 -7.56 15.55 -10.85
CA LYS A 159 -7.20 16.75 -11.61
C LYS A 159 -6.49 16.33 -12.89
N ARG A 160 -6.87 16.92 -14.02
CA ARG A 160 -6.16 16.79 -15.30
C ARG A 160 -5.55 18.13 -15.65
N ILE A 161 -4.29 18.13 -16.09
CA ILE A 161 -3.54 19.32 -16.50
C ILE A 161 -3.09 19.07 -17.94
N PRO A 162 -3.67 19.74 -18.94
CA PRO A 162 -3.22 19.62 -20.32
C PRO A 162 -1.83 20.26 -20.51
N ASN A 163 -1.10 19.86 -21.53
CA ASN A 163 0.14 20.54 -21.90
C ASN A 163 -0.17 21.93 -22.49
N GLY A 164 0.54 22.97 -22.03
CA GLY A 164 0.45 24.34 -22.56
C GLY A 164 -0.54 25.28 -21.85
N SER A 165 -1.02 24.93 -20.66
CA SER A 165 -1.83 25.79 -19.79
C SER A 165 -1.02 26.77 -18.97
#